data_AF-A0A7R9YFY5-F1
#
_entry.id   AF-A0A7R9YFY5-F1
#
_cell.length_a   1.000
_cell.length_b   1.000
_cell.length_c   1.000
_cell.angle_alpha   90.00
_cell.angle_beta   90.00
_cell.angle_gamma   90.00
#
_symmetry.space_group_name_H-M   'P 1'
#
loop_
_entity.id
_entity.type
_entity.pdbx_description
1 polymer ?
#
loop_
_entity_poly.entity_id
_entity_poly.type
_entity_poly.pdbx_seq_one_letter_code
_entity_poly.pdbx_strand_id
1 'polypeptide(L)'
;YSAPMEEVLEKIAVVERRDKASFSDRVALLRLLRAQRVSRPDLVLKHGVALLCHSGSLGDELWALHEQVAMAALERHELVVAATSITALLERFGEQSSRVAKLVGMRREAAGQWGEAEASYAQALEAAPTNLVLLKRRAAALRAKGQLG
;
A
#
# COMPACT_ATOMS: atom_id res chain seq x y z
N TYR A 1 27.31 12.02 1.13
CA TYR A 1 25.88 11.93 1.49
C TYR A 1 25.40 10.50 1.22
N SER A 2 25.60 9.60 2.19
CA SER A 2 25.19 8.16 2.14
C SER A 2 24.31 7.76 3.34
N ALA A 3 24.00 8.73 4.22
CA ALA A 3 23.31 8.51 5.50
C ALA A 3 21.90 7.88 5.44
N PRO A 4 21.06 8.09 4.40
CA PRO A 4 19.68 7.59 4.42
C PRO A 4 19.58 6.06 4.34
N MET A 5 20.52 5.40 3.66
CA MET A 5 20.49 3.95 3.49
C MET A 5 21.12 3.23 4.68
N GLU A 6 22.13 3.82 5.30
CA GLU A 6 22.78 3.26 6.49
C GLU A 6 21.79 3.16 7.67
N GLU A 7 21.00 4.20 7.90
CA GLU A 7 19.93 4.18 8.92
C GLU A 7 18.87 3.09 8.63
N VAL A 8 18.49 2.92 7.36
CA VAL A 8 17.55 1.88 6.94
C VAL A 8 18.11 0.48 7.24
N LEU A 9 19.38 0.24 6.88
CA LEU A 9 20.04 -1.04 7.13
C LEU A 9 20.18 -1.33 8.63
N GLU A 10 20.50 -0.32 9.44
CA GLU A 10 20.56 -0.46 10.90
C GLU A 10 19.21 -0.86 11.49
N LYS A 11 18.12 -0.18 11.11
CA LYS A 11 16.77 -0.54 11.59
C LYS A 11 16.33 -1.93 11.14
N ILE A 12 16.66 -2.32 9.91
CA ILE A 12 16.39 -3.69 9.42
C ILE A 12 17.12 -4.69 10.30
N ALA A 13 18.41 -4.47 10.57
CA ALA A 13 19.21 -5.34 11.42
C ALA A 13 18.65 -5.44 12.85
N VAL A 14 18.10 -4.37 13.41
CA VAL A 14 17.42 -4.39 14.72
C VAL A 14 16.18 -5.29 14.68
N VAL A 15 15.33 -5.13 13.67
CA VAL A 15 14.06 -5.83 13.57
C VAL A 15 14.21 -7.31 13.19
N GLU A 16 15.29 -7.66 12.48
CA GLU A 16 15.60 -9.05 12.09
C GLU A 16 16.28 -9.87 13.20
N ARG A 17 16.82 -9.24 14.25
CA ARG A 17 17.36 -9.96 15.41
C ARG A 17 16.24 -10.74 16.12
N ARG A 18 16.43 -12.06 16.25
CA ARG A 18 15.40 -13.06 16.62
C ARG A 18 14.60 -12.79 17.90
N ASP A 19 15.08 -11.99 18.85
CA ASP A 19 14.49 -11.89 20.20
C ASP A 19 14.03 -10.50 20.70
N LYS A 20 14.12 -9.40 19.93
CA LYS A 20 13.91 -8.06 20.54
C LYS A 20 13.24 -6.98 19.70
N ALA A 21 12.68 -7.28 18.54
CA ALA A 21 11.97 -6.24 17.78
C ALA A 21 10.68 -5.84 18.50
N SER A 22 10.72 -4.71 19.23
CA SER A 22 9.56 -4.19 19.93
C SER A 22 8.49 -3.73 18.94
N PHE A 23 7.26 -3.54 19.43
CA PHE A 23 6.19 -2.94 18.64
C PHE A 23 6.64 -1.59 18.05
N SER A 24 7.30 -0.76 18.86
CA SER A 24 7.83 0.55 18.47
C SER A 24 8.89 0.43 17.36
N ASP A 25 9.81 -0.55 17.45
CA ASP A 25 10.86 -0.74 16.44
C ASP A 25 10.29 -1.08 15.07
N ARG A 26 9.26 -1.93 15.04
CA ARG A 26 8.56 -2.30 13.80
C ARG A 26 7.87 -1.10 13.19
N VAL A 27 7.14 -0.32 13.99
CA VAL A 27 6.48 0.91 13.54
C VAL A 27 7.53 1.90 12.99
N ALA A 28 8.64 2.10 13.71
CA ALA A 28 9.71 2.99 13.30
C ALA A 28 10.39 2.54 11.99
N LEU A 29 10.64 1.23 11.82
CA LEU A 29 11.15 0.69 10.56
C LEU A 29 10.19 0.97 9.40
N LEU A 30 8.91 0.63 9.55
CA LEU A 30 7.94 0.78 8.46
C LEU A 30 7.73 2.25 8.08
N ARG A 31 7.74 3.17 9.06
CA ARG A 31 7.78 4.62 8.83
C ARG A 31 9.01 5.02 8.03
N LEU A 32 10.20 4.54 8.42
CA LEU A 32 11.44 4.89 7.74
C LEU A 32 11.44 4.40 6.29
N LEU A 33 10.98 3.17 6.03
CA LEU A 33 10.86 2.64 4.67
C LEU A 33 9.96 3.53 3.79
N ARG A 34 8.82 4.01 4.33
CA ARG A 34 7.96 4.95 3.59
C ARG A 34 8.63 6.30 3.35
N ALA A 35 9.25 6.86 4.38
CA ALA A 35 9.91 8.16 4.31
C ALA A 35 11.06 8.16 3.28
N GLN A 36 11.86 7.09 3.28
CA GLN A 36 12.99 6.93 2.37
C GLN A 36 12.62 6.32 1.01
N ARG A 37 11.34 5.98 0.80
CA ARG A 37 10.82 5.33 -0.42
C ARG A 37 11.59 4.04 -0.77
N VAL A 38 12.02 3.30 0.25
CA VAL A 38 12.72 2.03 0.10
C VAL A 38 11.69 0.90 0.00
N SER A 39 11.72 0.16 -1.11
CA SER A 39 10.84 -0.99 -1.30
C SER A 39 11.40 -2.23 -0.60
N ARG A 40 10.70 -2.70 0.42
CA ARG A 40 10.93 -3.96 1.15
C ARG A 40 9.59 -4.64 1.44
N PRO A 41 8.89 -5.14 0.41
CA PRO A 41 7.54 -5.69 0.57
C PRO A 41 7.53 -6.93 1.47
N ASP A 42 8.62 -7.68 1.51
CA ASP A 42 8.88 -8.78 2.44
C ASP A 42 8.77 -8.34 3.91
N LEU A 43 9.47 -7.26 4.28
CA LEU A 43 9.46 -6.73 5.64
C LEU A 43 8.13 -6.06 5.97
N VAL A 44 7.56 -5.32 5.01
CA VAL A 44 6.25 -4.68 5.18
C VAL A 44 5.17 -5.72 5.46
N LEU A 45 5.13 -6.83 4.71
CA LEU A 45 4.13 -7.87 4.94
C LEU A 45 4.35 -8.57 6.27
N LYS A 46 5.59 -8.99 6.56
CA LYS A 46 5.93 -9.69 7.81
C LYS A 46 5.58 -8.86 9.05
N HIS A 47 6.02 -7.60 9.10
CA HIS A 47 5.87 -6.76 10.27
C HIS A 47 4.55 -5.99 10.28
N GLY A 48 4.08 -5.55 9.13
CA GLY A 48 2.85 -4.77 9.01
C GLY A 48 1.62 -5.59 9.33
N VAL A 49 1.52 -6.83 8.83
CA VAL A 49 0.39 -7.72 9.19
C VAL A 49 0.38 -8.01 10.69
N ALA A 50 1.54 -8.28 11.30
CA ALA A 50 1.64 -8.51 12.73
C ALA A 50 1.25 -7.27 13.57
N LEU A 51 1.57 -6.07 13.09
CA LEU A 51 1.15 -4.81 13.72
C LEU A 51 -0.36 -4.55 13.56
N LEU A 52 -0.94 -4.88 12.41
CA LEU A 52 -2.39 -4.74 12.17
C LEU A 52 -3.22 -5.63 13.08
N CYS A 53 -2.71 -6.79 13.51
CA CYS A 53 -3.36 -7.61 14.55
C CYS A 53 -3.45 -6.90 15.93
N HIS A 54 -2.65 -5.86 16.15
CA HIS A 54 -2.58 -5.09 17.40
C HIS A 54 -2.88 -3.59 17.14
N SER A 55 -3.89 -3.34 16.31
CA SER A 55 -4.20 -2.02 15.75
C SER A 55 -4.54 -0.93 16.78
N GLY A 56 -5.02 -1.31 17.97
CA GLY A 56 -5.44 -0.37 19.02
C GLY A 56 -4.35 0.58 19.52
N SER A 57 -3.07 0.23 19.33
CA SER A 57 -1.92 1.05 19.77
C SER A 57 -1.31 1.90 18.64
N LEU A 58 -1.84 1.86 17.42
CA LEU A 58 -1.26 2.55 16.26
C LEU A 58 -1.74 4.01 16.13
N GLY A 59 -2.93 4.35 16.62
CA GLY A 59 -3.50 5.69 16.43
C GLY A 59 -3.55 6.07 14.94
N ASP A 60 -3.06 7.27 14.60
CA ASP A 60 -3.05 7.77 13.22
C ASP A 60 -2.14 6.97 12.27
N GLU A 61 -1.17 6.21 12.81
CA GLU A 61 -0.29 5.36 12.01
C GLU A 61 -1.04 4.20 11.34
N LEU A 62 -2.18 3.79 11.89
CA LEU A 62 -2.95 2.65 11.42
C LEU A 62 -3.27 2.74 9.93
N TRP A 63 -3.68 3.91 9.48
CA TRP A 63 -4.11 4.11 8.09
C TRP A 63 -2.92 4.14 7.13
N ALA A 64 -1.82 4.78 7.51
CA ALA A 64 -0.59 4.76 6.74
C ALA A 64 -0.03 3.33 6.63
N LEU A 65 -0.20 2.53 7.68
CA LEU A 65 0.19 1.13 7.70
C LEU A 65 -0.69 0.28 6.76
N HIS A 66 -2.01 0.44 6.79
CA HIS A 66 -2.90 -0.25 5.86
C HIS A 66 -2.55 0.04 4.40
N GLU A 67 -2.26 1.30 4.05
CA GLU A 67 -1.85 1.64 2.68
C GLU A 67 -0.53 0.98 2.29
N GLN A 68 0.44 0.97 3.20
CA GLN A 68 1.74 0.35 2.96
C GLN A 68 1.62 -1.17 2.79
N VAL A 69 0.83 -1.83 3.65
CA VAL A 69 0.55 -3.27 3.56
C VAL A 69 -0.20 -3.59 2.28
N ALA A 70 -1.21 -2.80 1.89
CA ALA A 70 -1.93 -3.00 0.64
C ALA A 70 -1.00 -2.91 -0.58
N MET A 71 -0.13 -1.90 -0.65
CA MET A 71 0.84 -1.76 -1.73
C MET A 71 1.81 -2.95 -1.79
N ALA A 72 2.42 -3.33 -0.66
CA ALA A 72 3.35 -4.46 -0.60
C ALA A 72 2.68 -5.79 -0.95
N ALA A 73 1.43 -5.99 -0.51
CA ALA A 73 0.64 -7.17 -0.83
C ALA A 73 0.35 -7.26 -2.34
N LEU A 74 -0.02 -6.15 -2.98
CA LEU A 74 -0.24 -6.10 -4.43
C LEU A 74 1.05 -6.40 -5.22
N GLU A 75 2.20 -5.88 -4.78
CA GLU A 75 3.52 -6.17 -5.39
C GLU A 75 3.90 -7.66 -5.30
N ARG A 76 3.44 -8.35 -4.24
CA ARG A 76 3.70 -9.78 -4.02
C ARG A 76 2.55 -10.69 -4.47
N HIS A 77 1.50 -10.13 -5.06
CA HIS A 77 0.29 -10.84 -5.46
C HIS A 77 -0.47 -11.52 -4.30
N GLU A 78 -0.31 -11.01 -3.08
CA GLU A 78 -1.02 -11.46 -1.87
C GLU A 78 -2.42 -10.80 -1.80
N LEU A 79 -3.31 -11.16 -2.73
CA LEU A 79 -4.56 -10.45 -2.96
C LEU A 79 -5.51 -10.42 -1.75
N VAL A 80 -5.48 -11.45 -0.90
CA VAL A 80 -6.29 -11.49 0.34
C VAL A 80 -5.83 -10.42 1.33
N VAL A 81 -4.52 -10.32 1.57
CA VAL A 81 -3.94 -9.31 2.48
C VAL A 81 -4.18 -7.90 1.95
N ALA A 82 -4.04 -7.72 0.63
CA ALA A 82 -4.36 -6.46 -0.04
C ALA A 82 -5.84 -6.10 0.17
N ALA A 83 -6.76 -7.04 -0.07
CA ALA A 83 -8.19 -6.82 0.07
C ALA A 83 -8.56 -6.41 1.51
N THR A 84 -8.06 -7.10 2.53
CA THR A 84 -8.32 -6.76 3.93
C THR A 84 -7.91 -5.32 4.25
N SER A 85 -6.71 -4.90 3.82
CA SER A 85 -6.25 -3.53 4.08
C SER A 85 -7.01 -2.48 3.26
N ILE A 86 -7.38 -2.80 2.03
CA ILE A 86 -8.17 -1.90 1.17
C ILE A 86 -9.58 -1.72 1.74
N THR A 87 -10.21 -2.78 2.24
CA THR A 87 -11.55 -2.69 2.88
C THR A 87 -11.53 -1.78 4.10
N ALA A 88 -10.53 -1.92 4.99
CA ALA A 88 -10.40 -1.02 6.15
C ALA A 88 -10.24 0.45 5.75
N LEU A 89 -9.50 0.72 4.66
CA LEU A 89 -9.34 2.07 4.13
C LEU A 89 -10.61 2.61 3.47
N LEU A 90 -11.36 1.75 2.76
CA LEU A 90 -12.66 2.10 2.17
C LEU A 90 -13.67 2.48 3.25
N GLU A 91 -13.77 1.69 4.31
CA GLU A 91 -14.68 1.98 5.44
C GLU A 91 -14.33 3.31 6.12
N ARG A 92 -13.04 3.65 6.21
CA ARG A 92 -12.59 4.88 6.87
C ARG A 92 -12.72 6.13 6.02
N PHE A 93 -12.36 6.06 4.73
CA PHE A 93 -12.18 7.24 3.88
C PHE A 93 -13.11 7.29 2.66
N GLY A 94 -13.83 6.20 2.38
CA GLY A 94 -14.70 6.07 1.21
C GLY A 94 -13.96 5.94 -0.12
N GLU A 95 -14.73 5.66 -1.17
CA GLU A 95 -14.24 5.45 -2.54
C GLU A 95 -13.73 6.73 -3.22
N GLN A 96 -14.18 7.90 -2.76
CA GLN A 96 -13.79 9.20 -3.31
C GLN A 96 -12.35 9.59 -2.94
N SER A 97 -11.76 8.93 -1.94
CA SER A 97 -10.35 9.13 -1.62
C SER A 97 -9.47 8.63 -2.76
N SER A 98 -8.73 9.55 -3.40
CA SER A 98 -7.83 9.20 -4.51
C SER A 98 -6.78 8.14 -4.14
N ARG A 99 -6.35 8.09 -2.86
CA ARG A 99 -5.43 7.06 -2.35
C ARG A 99 -6.10 5.69 -2.31
N VAL A 100 -7.36 5.63 -1.86
CA VAL A 100 -8.15 4.39 -1.79
C VAL A 100 -8.53 3.92 -3.19
N ALA A 101 -9.04 4.80 -4.04
CA ALA A 101 -9.39 4.49 -5.42
C ALA A 101 -8.20 3.91 -6.21
N LYS A 102 -6.99 4.46 -6.00
CA LYS A 102 -5.75 3.92 -6.56
C LYS A 102 -5.57 2.44 -6.20
N LEU A 103 -5.68 2.11 -4.90
CA LEU A 103 -5.48 0.75 -4.39
C LEU A 103 -6.58 -0.21 -4.86
N VAL A 104 -7.84 0.23 -4.85
CA VAL A 104 -8.99 -0.55 -5.36
C VAL A 104 -8.77 -0.92 -6.82
N GLY A 105 -8.42 0.07 -7.65
CA GLY A 105 -8.15 -0.17 -9.06
C GLY A 105 -6.93 -1.08 -9.25
N MET A 106 -5.85 -0.91 -8.49
CA MET A 106 -4.66 -1.77 -8.61
C MET A 106 -4.96 -3.23 -8.21
N ARG A 107 -5.86 -3.45 -7.24
CA ARG A 107 -6.34 -4.80 -6.90
C ARG A 107 -7.15 -5.41 -8.05
N ARG A 108 -8.02 -4.63 -8.68
CA ARG A 108 -8.79 -5.05 -9.86
C ARG A 108 -7.89 -5.34 -11.06
N GLU A 109 -6.87 -4.52 -11.30
CA GLU A 109 -5.80 -4.79 -12.27
C GLU A 109 -5.14 -6.14 -11.99
N ALA A 110 -4.74 -6.39 -10.73
CA ALA A 110 -4.10 -7.66 -10.34
C ALA A 110 -5.04 -8.87 -10.47
N ALA A 111 -6.36 -8.67 -10.41
CA ALA A 111 -7.38 -9.68 -10.64
C ALA A 111 -7.80 -9.83 -12.13
N GLY A 112 -7.18 -9.06 -13.05
CA GLY A 112 -7.55 -9.04 -14.46
C GLY A 112 -8.86 -8.33 -14.78
N GLN A 113 -9.46 -7.63 -13.82
CA GLN A 113 -10.72 -6.90 -13.93
C GLN A 113 -10.50 -5.49 -14.49
N TRP A 114 -9.91 -5.38 -15.69
CA TRP A 114 -9.47 -4.10 -16.26
C TRP A 114 -10.58 -3.08 -16.44
N GLY A 115 -11.79 -3.52 -16.82
CA GLY A 115 -12.95 -2.64 -16.99
C GLY A 115 -13.40 -2.03 -15.66
N GLU A 116 -13.45 -2.82 -14.60
CA GLU A 116 -13.78 -2.32 -13.26
C GLU A 116 -12.66 -1.43 -12.69
N ALA A 117 -11.39 -1.74 -12.99
CA ALA A 117 -10.27 -0.89 -12.57
C ALA A 117 -10.37 0.50 -13.20
N GLU A 118 -10.62 0.55 -14.51
CA GLU A 118 -10.81 1.79 -15.25
C GLU A 118 -11.97 2.63 -14.70
N ALA A 119 -13.12 2.00 -14.44
CA ALA A 119 -14.28 2.67 -13.88
C ALA A 119 -13.98 3.30 -12.51
N SER A 120 -13.27 2.58 -11.62
CA SER A 120 -12.85 3.14 -10.33
C SER A 120 -11.94 4.37 -10.49
N TYR A 121 -11.01 4.34 -11.43
CA TYR A 121 -10.14 5.48 -11.67
C TYR A 121 -10.90 6.66 -12.28
N ALA A 122 -11.82 6.39 -13.21
CA ALA A 122 -12.65 7.42 -13.83
C ALA A 122 -13.50 8.15 -12.77
N GLN A 123 -14.18 7.41 -11.91
CA GLN A 123 -15.00 7.96 -10.83
C GLN A 123 -14.17 8.83 -9.87
N ALA A 124 -13.00 8.37 -9.43
CA ALA A 124 -12.15 9.15 -8.52
C ALA A 124 -11.54 10.40 -9.18
N LEU A 125 -11.37 10.39 -10.51
CA LEU A 125 -10.91 11.55 -11.28
C LEU A 125 -11.98 12.64 -11.42
N GLU A 126 -13.26 12.34 -11.21
CA GLU A 126 -14.30 13.38 -11.17
C GLU A 126 -14.04 14.37 -10.02
N ALA A 127 -13.63 13.85 -8.86
CA ALA A 127 -13.28 14.66 -7.69
C ALA A 127 -11.83 15.21 -7.73
N ALA A 128 -10.91 14.52 -8.44
CA ALA A 128 -9.50 14.88 -8.48
C ALA A 128 -8.93 14.84 -9.92
N PRO A 129 -9.40 15.72 -10.82
CA PRO A 129 -9.14 15.61 -12.27
C PRO A 129 -7.66 15.77 -12.66
N THR A 130 -6.86 16.44 -11.83
CA THR A 130 -5.43 16.66 -12.06
C THR A 130 -4.53 15.59 -11.42
N ASN A 131 -5.10 14.52 -10.85
CA ASN A 131 -4.33 13.45 -10.24
C ASN A 131 -3.60 12.60 -11.28
N LEU A 132 -2.33 12.95 -11.53
CA LEU A 132 -1.48 12.29 -12.52
C LEU A 132 -1.28 10.79 -12.27
N VAL A 133 -1.35 10.32 -11.02
CA VAL A 133 -1.20 8.89 -10.70
C VAL A 133 -2.41 8.11 -11.19
N LEU A 134 -3.62 8.61 -10.90
CA LEU A 134 -4.86 7.99 -11.37
C LEU A 134 -5.00 8.06 -12.89
N LEU A 135 -4.63 9.20 -13.51
CA LEU A 135 -4.63 9.34 -14.97
C LEU A 135 -3.73 8.29 -15.66
N LYS A 136 -2.50 8.09 -15.15
CA LYS A 136 -1.57 7.10 -15.70
C LYS A 136 -2.08 5.66 -15.53
N ARG A 137 -2.63 5.34 -14.35
CA ARG A 137 -3.23 4.02 -14.08
C ARG A 137 -4.44 3.74 -14.97
N ARG A 138 -5.35 4.69 -15.10
CA ARG A 138 -6.50 4.61 -16.03
C ARG A 138 -6.06 4.35 -17.45
N ALA A 139 -5.06 5.06 -17.95
CA ALA A 139 -4.51 4.83 -19.29
C ALA A 139 -3.91 3.41 -19.44
N ALA A 140 -3.25 2.89 -18.40
CA ALA A 140 -2.75 1.52 -18.41
C ALA A 140 -3.89 0.48 -18.44
N ALA A 141 -4.92 0.65 -17.61
CA ALA A 141 -6.10 -0.21 -17.59
C ALA A 141 -6.86 -0.23 -18.93
N LEU A 142 -7.04 0.93 -19.57
CA LEU A 142 -7.66 1.05 -20.90
C LEU A 142 -6.87 0.27 -21.97
N ARG A 143 -5.54 0.38 -21.96
CA ARG A 143 -4.69 -0.36 -22.89
C ARG A 143 -4.80 -1.87 -22.68
N ALA A 144 -4.77 -2.33 -21.44
CA ALA A 144 -4.91 -3.76 -21.11
C ALA A 144 -6.29 -4.30 -21.53
N LYS A 145 -7.36 -3.53 -21.30
CA LYS A 145 -8.73 -3.89 -21.73
C LYS A 145 -8.82 -4.06 -23.26
N GLY A 146 -8.19 -3.17 -24.03
CA GLY A 146 -8.20 -3.23 -25.51
C GLY A 146 -7.29 -4.30 -26.11
N GLN A 147 -6.39 -4.91 -25.33
CA GLN A 147 -5.57 -6.05 -25.77
C GLN A 147 -6.25 -7.41 -25.54
N LEU A 148 -7.31 -7.43 -24.72
CA LEU A 148 -8.08 -8.62 -24.37
C LEU A 148 -9.44 -8.70 -25.08
N GLY A 149 -9.79 -7.67 -25.86
CA GLY A 149 -10.97 -7.66 -26.73
C GLY A 149 -10.56 -7.86 -28.18
#